data_AF-A0A099FDN3-F1
#
_entry.id   AF-A0A099FDN3-F1
#
_cell.length_a   1.000
_cell.length_b   1.000
_cell.length_c   1.000
_cell.angle_alpha   90.00
_cell.angle_beta   90.00
_cell.angle_gamma   90.00
#
_symmetry.space_group_name_H-M   'P 1'
#
loop_
_entity.id
_entity.type
_entity.pdbx_description
1 polymer ?
#
loop_
_entity_poly.entity_id
_entity_poly.type
_entity_poly.pdbx_seq_one_letter_code
_entity_poly.pdbx_strand_id
1 'polypeptide(L)'
;MIGLIVDTIRSPLATFQNLRAMPWTMSERWSLVLVTAALAAILSWLGAQLLPASAEAGGVIARLAATPLAMAGVQVGSAVLGAFLLSEVGRVFGGTGRFPDALLAVGWIEAVMIVLQLLQLVLTVVLPPLGALVGIGTLLLAGYLIVAMTMAVHGFRNPLLVVVGIVATVMVTSLLMSMVAATLGLIPGASA
;
A
#
# COMPACT_ATOMS: atom_id res chain seq x y z
N MET A 1 -14.00 7.23 12.36
CA MET A 1 -12.79 7.00 11.55
C MET A 1 -11.55 7.66 12.14
N ILE A 2 -11.53 8.98 12.40
CA ILE A 2 -10.33 9.68 12.91
C ILE A 2 -9.79 9.08 14.22
N GLY A 3 -10.67 8.73 15.18
CA GLY A 3 -10.25 8.05 16.42
C GLY A 3 -9.53 6.72 16.17
N LEU A 4 -10.07 5.88 15.27
CA LEU A 4 -9.45 4.61 14.90
C LEU A 4 -8.11 4.78 14.17
N ILE A 5 -7.90 5.88 13.45
CA ILE A 5 -6.62 6.18 12.79
C ILE A 5 -5.56 6.52 13.85
N VAL A 6 -5.89 7.35 14.82
CA VAL A 6 -4.99 7.67 15.94
C VAL A 6 -4.66 6.42 16.74
N ASP A 7 -5.65 5.57 16.99
CA ASP A 7 -5.45 4.28 17.67
C ASP A 7 -4.62 3.31 16.83
N THR A 8 -4.76 3.31 15.50
CA THR A 8 -3.94 2.48 14.60
C THR A 8 -2.46 2.89 14.67
N ILE A 9 -2.17 4.18 14.77
CA ILE A 9 -0.80 4.69 14.90
C ILE A 9 -0.21 4.29 16.27
N ARG A 10 -1.01 4.42 17.34
CA ARG A 10 -0.57 4.15 18.72
C ARG A 10 -0.53 2.66 19.06
N SER A 11 -1.42 1.86 18.51
CA SER A 11 -1.64 0.46 18.88
C SER A 11 -2.18 -0.36 17.71
N PRO A 12 -1.39 -0.52 16.63
CA PRO A 12 -1.81 -1.21 15.40
C PRO A 12 -2.30 -2.64 15.64
N LEU A 13 -1.67 -3.36 16.57
CA LEU A 13 -2.08 -4.72 16.94
C LEU A 13 -3.49 -4.76 17.55
N ALA A 14 -3.77 -3.87 18.51
CA ALA A 14 -5.08 -3.81 19.17
C ALA A 14 -6.17 -3.37 18.18
N THR A 15 -5.86 -2.42 17.30
CA THR A 15 -6.80 -1.99 16.26
C THR A 15 -7.10 -3.12 15.28
N PHE A 16 -6.11 -3.88 14.84
CA PHE A 16 -6.35 -5.02 13.96
C PHE A 16 -7.20 -6.10 14.62
N GLN A 17 -6.97 -6.42 15.89
CA GLN A 17 -7.81 -7.37 16.64
C GLN A 17 -9.25 -6.90 16.74
N ASN A 18 -9.47 -5.61 17.01
CA ASN A 18 -10.81 -5.02 17.04
C ASN A 18 -11.49 -5.05 15.67
N LEU A 19 -10.76 -4.75 14.59
CA LEU A 19 -11.28 -4.85 13.23
C LEU A 19 -11.63 -6.29 12.88
N ARG A 20 -10.78 -7.26 13.20
CA ARG A 20 -11.00 -8.68 12.91
C ARG A 20 -12.19 -9.27 13.68
N ALA A 21 -12.50 -8.72 14.86
CA ALA A 21 -13.64 -9.13 15.68
C ALA A 21 -15.00 -8.70 15.08
N MET A 22 -15.02 -7.74 14.15
CA MET A 22 -16.23 -7.37 13.45
C MET A 22 -16.60 -8.44 12.39
N PRO A 23 -17.89 -8.68 12.13
CA PRO A 23 -18.35 -9.73 11.22
C PRO A 23 -18.19 -9.34 9.74
N TRP A 24 -16.96 -9.14 9.28
CA TRP A 24 -16.65 -8.81 7.89
C TRP A 24 -16.92 -10.00 6.97
N THR A 25 -17.86 -9.83 6.06
CA THR A 25 -18.02 -10.70 4.89
C THR A 25 -16.84 -10.53 3.93
N MET A 26 -16.59 -11.53 3.09
CA MET A 26 -15.50 -11.45 2.10
C MET A 26 -15.74 -10.30 1.10
N SER A 27 -17.01 -10.04 0.76
CA SER A 27 -17.39 -8.93 -0.11
C SER A 27 -16.96 -7.59 0.46
N GLU A 28 -17.20 -7.34 1.75
CA GLU A 28 -16.85 -6.05 2.39
C GLU A 28 -15.33 -5.83 2.45
N ARG A 29 -14.54 -6.90 2.63
CA ARG A 29 -13.06 -6.80 2.62
C ARG A 29 -12.54 -6.41 1.23
N TRP A 30 -13.12 -6.97 0.18
CA TRP A 30 -12.84 -6.55 -1.19
C TRP A 30 -13.30 -5.14 -1.47
N SER A 31 -14.50 -4.77 -1.03
CA SER A 31 -15.03 -3.41 -1.16
C SER A 31 -14.12 -2.40 -0.48
N LEU A 32 -13.56 -2.71 0.69
CA LEU A 32 -12.59 -1.86 1.37
C LEU A 32 -11.38 -1.58 0.46
N VAL A 33 -10.72 -2.63 -0.04
CA VAL A 33 -9.55 -2.50 -0.94
C VAL A 33 -9.89 -1.76 -2.23
N LEU A 34 -11.05 -2.04 -2.83
CA LEU A 34 -11.48 -1.38 -4.06
C LEU A 34 -11.74 0.11 -3.83
N VAL A 35 -12.43 0.47 -2.75
CA VAL A 35 -12.71 1.87 -2.41
C VAL A 35 -11.43 2.61 -2.06
N THR A 36 -10.54 2.00 -1.28
CA THR A 36 -9.27 2.63 -0.92
C THR A 36 -8.38 2.83 -2.14
N ALA A 37 -8.20 1.79 -2.96
CA ALA A 37 -7.40 1.90 -4.17
C ALA A 37 -7.98 2.93 -5.17
N ALA A 38 -9.30 2.98 -5.33
CA ALA A 38 -9.95 3.98 -6.18
C ALA A 38 -9.74 5.41 -5.66
N LEU A 39 -9.92 5.63 -4.35
CA LEU A 39 -9.67 6.93 -3.72
C LEU A 39 -8.21 7.35 -3.82
N ALA A 40 -7.27 6.44 -3.58
CA ALA A 40 -5.84 6.68 -3.74
C ALA A 40 -5.48 7.08 -5.17
N ALA A 41 -6.04 6.39 -6.18
CA ALA A 41 -5.84 6.71 -7.59
C ALA A 41 -6.40 8.10 -7.95
N ILE A 42 -7.59 8.46 -7.44
CA ILE A 42 -8.18 9.78 -7.63
C ILE A 42 -7.31 10.87 -7.00
N LEU A 43 -6.82 10.66 -5.77
CA LEU A 43 -5.95 11.62 -5.09
C LEU A 43 -4.60 11.77 -5.81
N SER A 44 -4.03 10.67 -6.29
CA SER A 44 -2.79 10.67 -7.07
C SER A 44 -2.94 11.44 -8.38
N TRP A 45 -4.03 11.19 -9.11
CA TRP A 45 -4.37 11.94 -10.32
C TRP A 45 -4.57 13.43 -10.03
N LEU A 46 -5.31 13.76 -8.97
CA LEU A 46 -5.52 15.14 -8.56
C LEU A 46 -4.20 15.85 -8.21
N GLY A 47 -3.29 15.15 -7.52
CA GLY A 47 -1.96 15.64 -7.22
C GLY A 47 -1.14 15.94 -8.48
N ALA A 48 -1.18 15.04 -9.48
CA ALA A 48 -0.50 15.24 -10.75
C ALA A 48 -1.03 16.48 -11.52
N GLN A 49 -2.34 16.73 -11.46
CA GLN A 49 -2.95 17.90 -12.11
C GLN A 49 -2.65 19.21 -11.37
N LEU A 50 -2.57 19.18 -10.04
CA LEU A 50 -2.27 20.36 -9.22
C LEU A 50 -0.78 20.73 -9.22
N LEU A 51 0.12 19.77 -9.44
CA LEU A 51 1.57 19.98 -9.48
C LEU A 51 2.21 19.41 -10.76
N PRO A 52 2.00 20.06 -11.93
CA PRO A 52 2.47 19.55 -13.23
C PRO A 52 3.99 19.34 -13.31
N ALA A 53 4.76 20.21 -12.64
CA ALA A 53 6.23 20.12 -12.59
C ALA A 53 6.75 18.83 -11.90
N SER A 54 5.92 18.15 -11.10
CA SER A 54 6.26 16.87 -10.48
C SER A 54 5.91 15.66 -11.36
N ALA A 55 5.01 15.83 -12.33
CA ALA A 55 4.56 14.78 -13.24
C ALA A 55 5.56 14.50 -14.36
N GLU A 56 6.30 15.50 -14.82
CA GLU A 56 7.28 15.38 -15.91
C GLU A 56 8.53 14.56 -15.54
N ALA A 57 8.77 14.32 -14.24
CA ALA A 57 9.88 13.49 -13.76
C ALA A 57 9.58 11.98 -13.79
N GLY A 58 8.33 11.56 -14.03
CA GLY A 58 7.92 10.16 -14.00
C GLY A 58 7.94 9.53 -15.40
N GLY A 59 8.63 8.41 -15.59
CA GLY A 59 8.61 7.64 -16.84
C GLY A 59 7.26 6.97 -17.13
N VAL A 60 7.23 5.64 -17.25
CA VAL A 60 5.99 4.85 -17.51
C VAL A 60 4.88 5.17 -16.48
N ILE A 61 5.24 5.50 -15.24
CA ILE A 61 4.31 5.86 -14.16
C ILE A 61 3.54 7.16 -14.48
N ALA A 62 4.15 8.18 -15.09
CA ALA A 62 3.42 9.41 -15.44
C ALA A 62 2.46 9.21 -16.61
N ARG A 63 2.80 8.33 -17.56
CA ARG A 63 1.90 7.97 -18.67
C ARG A 63 0.70 7.18 -18.19
N LEU A 64 0.89 6.28 -17.23
CA LEU A 64 -0.21 5.56 -16.59
C LEU A 64 -1.05 6.49 -15.70
N ALA A 65 -0.43 7.48 -15.05
CA ALA A 65 -1.12 8.52 -14.28
C ALA A 65 -2.04 9.41 -15.13
N ALA A 66 -1.86 9.46 -16.44
CA ALA A 66 -2.74 10.21 -17.35
C ALA A 66 -4.15 9.60 -17.46
N THR A 67 -4.32 8.30 -17.18
CA THR A 67 -5.63 7.64 -17.14
C THR A 67 -5.96 7.16 -15.71
N PRO A 68 -6.86 7.85 -14.99
CA PRO A 68 -7.24 7.51 -13.61
C PRO A 68 -7.65 6.05 -13.43
N LEU A 69 -8.32 5.49 -14.43
CA LEU A 69 -8.79 4.10 -14.40
C LEU A 69 -7.64 3.09 -14.49
N ALA A 70 -6.58 3.39 -15.26
CA ALA A 70 -5.40 2.54 -15.34
C ALA A 70 -4.62 2.57 -14.02
N MET A 71 -4.47 3.73 -13.39
CA MET A 71 -3.88 3.84 -12.05
C MET A 71 -4.68 3.11 -10.99
N ALA A 72 -6.01 3.23 -11.00
CA ALA A 72 -6.86 2.47 -10.08
C ALA A 72 -6.66 0.96 -10.26
N GLY A 73 -6.57 0.47 -11.50
CA GLY A 73 -6.28 -0.93 -11.79
C GLY A 73 -4.92 -1.39 -11.24
N VAL A 74 -3.87 -0.60 -11.43
CA VAL A 74 -2.53 -0.87 -10.89
C VAL A 74 -2.54 -0.87 -9.35
N GLN A 75 -3.25 0.07 -8.73
CA GLN A 75 -3.35 0.18 -7.28
C GLN A 75 -4.07 -1.04 -6.69
N VAL A 76 -5.23 -1.42 -7.25
CA VAL A 76 -5.97 -2.63 -6.85
C VAL A 76 -5.11 -3.86 -7.04
N GLY A 77 -4.47 -4.01 -8.21
CA GLY A 77 -3.59 -5.15 -8.50
C GLY A 77 -2.42 -5.25 -7.50
N SER A 78 -1.81 -4.11 -7.16
CA SER A 78 -0.73 -4.03 -6.17
C SER A 78 -1.21 -4.40 -4.77
N ALA A 79 -2.40 -3.93 -4.36
CA ALA A 79 -2.99 -4.25 -3.08
C ALA A 79 -3.32 -5.75 -2.95
N VAL A 80 -3.91 -6.34 -3.99
CA VAL A 80 -4.23 -7.77 -4.06
C VAL A 80 -2.96 -8.62 -4.05
N LEU A 81 -1.96 -8.25 -4.85
CA LEU A 81 -0.66 -8.91 -4.86
C LEU A 81 0.01 -8.81 -3.48
N GLY A 82 -0.04 -7.63 -2.86
CA GLY A 82 0.46 -7.40 -1.51
C GLY A 82 -0.24 -8.28 -0.47
N ALA A 83 -1.56 -8.38 -0.52
CA ALA A 83 -2.34 -9.25 0.36
C ALA A 83 -2.03 -10.74 0.14
N PHE A 84 -1.86 -11.16 -1.12
CA PHE A 84 -1.49 -12.52 -1.49
C PHE A 84 -0.09 -12.88 -0.98
N LEU A 85 0.90 -12.03 -1.24
CA LEU A 85 2.27 -12.19 -0.75
C LEU A 85 2.29 -12.21 0.78
N LEU A 86 1.57 -11.28 1.41
CA LEU A 86 1.45 -11.21 2.85
C LEU A 86 0.95 -12.55 3.43
N SER A 87 -0.12 -13.12 2.86
CA SER A 87 -0.65 -14.41 3.33
C SER A 87 0.23 -15.61 3.01
N GLU A 88 0.72 -15.73 1.78
CA GLU A 88 1.43 -16.92 1.34
C GLU A 88 2.85 -16.95 1.86
N VAL A 89 3.59 -15.84 1.74
CA VAL A 89 4.95 -15.74 2.27
C VAL A 89 4.92 -15.82 3.79
N GLY A 90 3.98 -15.11 4.44
CA GLY A 90 3.80 -15.20 5.88
C GLY A 90 3.54 -16.63 6.36
N ARG A 91 2.75 -17.43 5.61
CA ARG A 91 2.52 -18.84 5.93
C ARG A 91 3.75 -19.73 5.72
N VAL A 92 4.56 -19.47 4.68
CA VAL A 92 5.84 -20.18 4.46
C VAL A 92 6.80 -19.97 5.64
N PHE A 93 6.83 -18.76 6.22
CA PHE A 93 7.63 -18.46 7.41
C PHE A 93 6.96 -18.89 8.74
N GLY A 94 5.94 -19.76 8.70
CA GLY A 94 5.29 -20.32 9.89
C GLY A 94 4.17 -19.47 10.49
N GLY A 95 3.71 -18.45 9.76
CA GLY A 95 2.60 -17.60 10.18
C GLY A 95 1.22 -18.25 10.03
N THR A 96 0.26 -17.76 10.80
CA THR A 96 -1.13 -18.28 10.84
C THR A 96 -2.15 -17.46 10.04
N GLY A 97 -1.68 -16.42 9.36
CA GLY A 97 -2.50 -15.50 8.59
C GLY A 97 -3.20 -16.19 7.42
N ARG A 98 -4.44 -15.78 7.15
CA ARG A 98 -5.21 -16.20 5.98
C ARG A 98 -5.39 -15.04 5.02
N PHE A 99 -5.59 -15.34 3.74
CA PHE A 99 -5.83 -14.33 2.70
C PHE A 99 -6.91 -13.30 3.08
N PRO A 100 -8.08 -13.67 3.64
CA PRO A 100 -9.08 -12.68 4.06
C PRO A 100 -8.57 -11.70 5.12
N ASP A 101 -7.69 -12.14 6.03
CA ASP A 101 -7.16 -11.29 7.09
C ASP A 101 -6.04 -10.38 6.58
N ALA A 102 -5.23 -10.89 5.64
CA ALA A 102 -4.24 -10.12 4.91
C ALA A 102 -4.92 -9.03 4.05
N LEU A 103 -6.03 -9.34 3.38
CA LEU A 103 -6.79 -8.39 2.57
C LEU A 103 -7.37 -7.26 3.44
N LEU A 104 -7.92 -7.60 4.61
CA LEU A 104 -8.40 -6.61 5.58
C LEU A 104 -7.27 -5.72 6.09
N ALA A 105 -6.11 -6.30 6.41
CA ALA A 105 -4.94 -5.54 6.87
C ALA A 105 -4.44 -4.56 5.80
N VAL A 106 -4.28 -5.02 4.56
CA VAL A 106 -3.84 -4.17 3.44
C VAL A 106 -4.85 -3.06 3.17
N GLY A 107 -6.15 -3.39 3.04
CA GLY A 107 -7.19 -2.38 2.83
C GLY A 107 -7.26 -1.36 3.97
N TRP A 108 -7.04 -1.77 5.22
CA TRP A 108 -6.99 -0.84 6.34
C TRP A 108 -5.76 0.07 6.30
N ILE A 109 -4.58 -0.46 5.98
CA ILE A 109 -3.37 0.34 5.79
C ILE A 109 -3.63 1.39 4.71
N GLU A 110 -4.18 1.00 3.56
CA GLU A 110 -4.52 1.94 2.49
C GLU A 110 -5.52 3.00 2.96
N ALA A 111 -6.56 2.63 3.71
CA ALA A 111 -7.51 3.59 4.28
C ALA A 111 -6.82 4.65 5.15
N VAL A 112 -5.87 4.24 6.00
CA VAL A 112 -5.08 5.15 6.84
C VAL A 112 -4.17 6.03 5.96
N MET A 113 -3.50 5.44 4.97
CA MET A 113 -2.60 6.17 4.07
C MET A 113 -3.34 7.21 3.22
N ILE A 114 -4.57 6.93 2.78
CA ILE A 114 -5.39 7.87 2.00
C ILE A 114 -5.68 9.14 2.79
N VAL A 115 -5.97 9.02 4.09
CA VAL A 115 -6.21 10.20 4.94
C VAL A 115 -4.95 11.05 5.04
N LEU A 116 -3.79 10.42 5.17
CA LEU A 116 -2.50 11.13 5.18
C LEU A 116 -2.15 11.71 3.81
N GLN A 117 -2.51 11.03 2.73
CA GLN A 117 -2.28 11.49 1.37
C GLN A 117 -3.14 12.71 1.04
N LEU A 118 -4.39 12.74 1.51
CA LEU A 118 -5.24 13.92 1.42
C LEU A 118 -4.65 15.08 2.23
N LEU A 119 -4.20 14.83 3.46
CA LEU A 119 -3.53 15.85 4.30
C LEU A 119 -2.26 16.38 3.62
N GLN A 120 -1.44 15.48 3.08
CA GLN A 120 -0.22 15.80 2.36
C GLN A 120 -0.54 16.68 1.14
N LEU A 121 -1.56 16.32 0.36
CA LEU A 121 -1.96 17.08 -0.83
C LEU A 121 -2.40 18.49 -0.47
N VAL A 122 -3.25 18.64 0.54
CA VAL A 122 -3.69 19.95 1.05
C VAL A 122 -2.50 20.79 1.53
N LEU A 123 -1.60 20.20 2.32
CA LEU A 123 -0.42 20.91 2.82
C LEU A 123 0.55 21.26 1.70
N THR A 124 0.67 20.44 0.66
CA THR A 124 1.54 20.75 -0.49
C THR A 124 1.08 21.99 -1.23
N VAL A 125 -0.23 22.21 -1.33
CA VAL A 125 -0.82 23.40 -1.97
C VAL A 125 -0.70 24.64 -1.08
N VAL A 126 -0.91 24.50 0.23
CA VAL A 126 -0.92 25.65 1.17
C VAL A 126 0.48 26.03 1.64
N LEU A 127 1.32 25.05 1.99
CA LEU A 127 2.66 25.19 2.55
C LEU A 127 3.58 24.07 2.00
N PRO A 128 4.16 24.23 0.80
CA PRO A 128 4.91 23.16 0.12
C PRO A 128 5.97 22.41 0.97
N PRO A 129 6.77 23.09 1.82
CA PRO A 129 7.75 22.41 2.66
C PRO A 129 7.11 21.41 3.66
N LEU A 130 5.93 21.72 4.19
CA LEU A 130 5.22 20.82 5.11
C LEU A 130 4.66 19.60 4.38
N GLY A 131 4.23 19.76 3.12
CA GLY A 131 3.81 18.63 2.28
C GLY A 131 4.92 17.59 2.12
N ALA A 132 6.16 18.03 1.90
CA ALA A 132 7.32 17.12 1.80
C ALA A 132 7.60 16.38 3.12
N LEU A 133 7.54 17.08 4.27
CA LEU A 133 7.73 16.47 5.58
C LEU A 133 6.65 15.43 5.91
N VAL A 134 5.39 15.73 5.58
CA VAL A 134 4.29 14.77 5.73
C VAL A 134 4.49 13.58 4.82
N GLY A 135 4.98 13.75 3.59
CA GLY A 135 5.31 12.64 2.70
C GLY A 135 6.33 11.67 3.30
N ILE A 136 7.41 12.18 3.90
CA ILE A 136 8.41 11.37 4.61
C ILE A 136 7.77 10.65 5.81
N GLY A 137 6.95 11.36 6.59
CA GLY A 137 6.22 10.78 7.72
C GLY A 137 5.28 9.65 7.29
N THR A 138 4.54 9.82 6.20
CA THR A 138 3.66 8.82 5.61
C THR A 138 4.44 7.58 5.17
N LEU A 139 5.61 7.74 4.55
CA LEU A 139 6.48 6.62 4.16
C LEU A 139 6.95 5.80 5.37
N LEU A 140 7.42 6.48 6.41
CA LEU A 140 7.87 5.82 7.65
C LEU A 140 6.71 5.11 8.34
N LEU A 141 5.54 5.76 8.39
CA LEU A 141 4.34 5.18 8.98
C LEU A 141 3.84 3.97 8.19
N ALA A 142 3.88 4.02 6.85
CA ALA A 142 3.53 2.88 6.01
C ALA A 142 4.41 1.66 6.33
N GLY A 143 5.73 1.84 6.41
CA GLY A 143 6.66 0.78 6.80
C GLY A 143 6.35 0.20 8.19
N TYR A 144 6.14 1.08 9.17
CA TYR A 144 5.75 0.67 10.53
C TYR A 144 4.43 -0.13 10.55
N LEU A 145 3.39 0.36 9.86
CA LEU A 145 2.08 -0.30 9.82
C LEU A 145 2.12 -1.63 9.08
N ILE A 146 2.85 -1.73 7.98
CA ILE A 146 3.02 -3.01 7.26
C ILE A 146 3.65 -4.04 8.19
N VAL A 147 4.72 -3.70 8.90
CA VAL A 147 5.37 -4.62 9.85
C VAL A 147 4.41 -4.99 10.99
N ALA A 148 3.77 -4.00 11.61
CA ALA A 148 2.88 -4.23 12.74
C ALA A 148 1.64 -5.06 12.37
N MET A 149 1.01 -4.77 11.24
CA MET A 149 -0.13 -5.52 10.73
C MET A 149 0.27 -6.93 10.27
N THR A 150 1.45 -7.10 9.67
CA THR A 150 1.98 -8.42 9.32
C THR A 150 2.14 -9.29 10.56
N MET A 151 2.70 -8.73 11.65
CA MET A 151 2.79 -9.39 12.95
C MET A 151 1.40 -9.72 13.49
N ALA A 152 0.44 -8.80 13.42
CA ALA A 152 -0.93 -8.99 13.92
C ALA A 152 -1.70 -10.08 13.14
N VAL A 153 -1.51 -10.16 11.83
CA VAL A 153 -2.16 -11.16 10.96
C VAL A 153 -1.61 -12.56 11.21
N HIS A 154 -0.28 -12.69 11.34
CA HIS A 154 0.40 -13.99 11.39
C HIS A 154 0.74 -14.48 12.80
N GLY A 155 0.73 -13.60 13.80
CA GLY A 155 1.17 -13.89 15.16
C GLY A 155 2.69 -13.84 15.36
N PHE A 156 3.43 -13.19 14.47
CA PHE A 156 4.89 -13.08 14.61
C PHE A 156 5.27 -12.22 15.81
N ARG A 157 6.32 -12.61 16.52
CA ARG A 157 6.81 -11.94 17.74
C ARG A 157 8.04 -11.06 17.50
N ASN A 158 8.78 -11.31 16.42
CA ASN A 158 10.04 -10.62 16.14
C ASN A 158 9.88 -9.65 14.94
N PRO A 159 9.85 -8.32 15.18
CA PRO A 159 9.66 -7.33 14.12
C PRO A 159 10.82 -7.27 13.13
N LEU A 160 12.06 -7.55 13.57
CA LEU A 160 13.24 -7.50 12.69
C LEU A 160 13.17 -8.60 11.63
N LEU A 161 12.76 -9.81 12.01
CA LEU A 161 12.56 -10.90 11.05
C LEU A 161 11.44 -10.58 10.06
N VAL A 162 10.39 -9.90 10.51
CA VAL A 162 9.31 -9.44 9.62
C VAL A 162 9.82 -8.40 8.63
N VAL A 163 10.64 -7.43 9.07
CA VAL A 163 11.29 -6.46 8.18
C VAL A 163 12.16 -7.16 7.15
N VAL A 164 13.03 -8.08 7.56
CA VAL A 164 13.88 -8.85 6.64
C VAL A 164 13.03 -9.67 5.65
N GLY A 165 11.95 -10.30 6.13
CA GLY A 165 11.02 -11.05 5.29
C GLY A 165 10.33 -10.17 4.25
N ILE A 166 9.86 -8.98 4.65
CA ILE A 166 9.26 -7.99 3.74
C ILE A 166 10.28 -7.53 2.70
N VAL A 167 11.49 -7.15 3.12
CA VAL A 167 12.55 -6.71 2.21
C VAL A 167 12.93 -7.81 1.21
N ALA A 168 13.12 -9.04 1.69
CA ALA A 168 13.42 -10.19 0.82
C ALA A 168 12.28 -10.44 -0.17
N THR A 169 11.02 -10.37 0.28
CA THR A 169 9.84 -10.54 -0.57
C THR A 169 9.79 -9.47 -1.65
N VAL A 170 9.94 -8.19 -1.27
CA VAL A 170 9.94 -7.06 -2.22
C VAL A 170 11.05 -7.22 -3.26
N MET A 171 12.27 -7.60 -2.84
CA MET A 171 13.40 -7.81 -3.76
C MET A 171 13.12 -8.94 -4.76
N VAL A 172 12.68 -10.10 -4.27
CA VAL A 172 12.37 -11.26 -5.13
C VAL A 172 11.21 -10.95 -6.07
N THR A 173 10.12 -10.38 -5.56
CA THR A 173 8.96 -10.01 -6.38
C THR A 173 9.34 -8.97 -7.43
N SER A 174 10.13 -7.94 -7.07
CA SER A 174 10.57 -6.92 -8.01
C SER A 174 11.44 -7.51 -9.12
N LEU A 175 12.34 -8.44 -8.78
CA LEU A 175 13.15 -9.17 -9.76
C LEU A 175 12.26 -10.00 -10.71
N LEU A 176 11.32 -10.77 -10.17
CA LEU A 176 10.39 -11.58 -10.96
C LEU A 176 9.53 -10.72 -11.89
N MET A 177 9.00 -9.59 -11.40
CA MET A 177 8.23 -8.66 -12.21
C MET A 177 9.08 -8.00 -13.29
N SER A 178 10.35 -7.70 -13.01
CA SER A 178 11.29 -7.20 -14.01
C SER A 178 11.57 -8.23 -15.10
N MET A 179 11.74 -9.51 -14.76
CA MET A 179 11.91 -10.59 -15.74
C MET A 179 10.66 -10.75 -16.61
N VAL A 180 9.46 -10.73 -16.01
CA VAL A 180 8.19 -10.77 -16.75
C VAL A 180 8.08 -9.58 -17.70
N ALA A 181 8.41 -8.37 -17.24
CA ALA A 181 8.43 -7.19 -18.08
C ALA A 181 9.43 -7.32 -19.26
N ALA A 182 10.60 -7.91 -19.02
CA ALA A 182 11.59 -8.19 -20.06
C ALA A 182 11.05 -9.16 -21.13
N THR A 183 10.42 -10.26 -20.69
CA THR A 183 9.84 -11.26 -21.61
C THR A 183 8.68 -10.72 -22.45
N LEU A 184 7.95 -9.73 -21.91
CA LEU A 184 6.84 -9.07 -22.60
C LEU A 184 7.31 -7.89 -23.48
N GLY A 185 8.62 -7.61 -23.54
CA GLY A 185 9.18 -6.51 -24.32
C GLY A 185 8.85 -5.12 -23.76
N LEU A 186 8.46 -5.03 -22.48
CA LEU A 186 8.05 -3.77 -21.85
C LEU A 186 9.23 -2.94 -21.31
N ILE A 187 10.47 -3.44 -21.42
CA ILE A 187 11.69 -2.74 -21.00
C ILE A 187 12.24 -1.93 -22.19
N PRO A 188 12.20 -0.59 -22.16
CA PRO A 188 12.80 0.22 -23.21
C PRO A 188 14.32 0.03 -23.19
N GLY A 189 14.87 -0.55 -24.27
CA GLY A 189 16.29 -0.89 -24.39
C GLY A 189 16.60 -2.41 -24.44
N ALA A 190 15.60 -3.27 -24.20
CA ALA A 190 15.69 -4.70 -24.47
C ALA A 190 15.21 -5.03 -25.90
N SER A 191 15.74 -4.33 -26.90
CA SER A 191 15.65 -4.77 -28.29
C SER A 191 16.88 -5.61 -28.58
N ALA A 192 16.68 -6.90 -28.86
CA ALA A 192 17.68 -7.74 -29.50
C ALA A 192 18.10 -7.17 -30.87
#